data_AF-A0AAN9XXJ5-F1
#
_entry.id   AF-A0AAN9XXJ5-F1
#
_cell.length_a   1.000
_cell.length_b   1.000
_cell.length_c   1.000
_cell.angle_alpha   90.00
_cell.angle_beta   90.00
_cell.angle_gamma   90.00
#
_symmetry.space_group_name_H-M   'P 1'
#
loop_
_entity.id
_entity.type
_entity.pdbx_description
1 polymer ?
#
loop_
_entity_poly.entity_id
_entity_poly.type
_entity_poly.pdbx_seq_one_letter_code
_entity_poly.pdbx_strand_id
1 'polypeptide(L)'
;MFYVAIIVDREHDLLKAINVPFDDPKTMYFDQGLDGFPAFGIMPGSDIKSPYRLTLPERFYPEFSVVCTVAVKSAPGGFIFAVLNPSETTVQLGLQVNILDQNRMNISLFYTDVAKSAASQVIASFVVPYSIGRFAKIGIQVTADEATLYFNCQKIETANAKRHTEELRFDPASTLYIGQAGPIMKGNLDVSRHFF
;
A
#
# COMPACT_ATOMS: atom_id res chain seq x y z
N MET A 1 -14.38 -1.96 -2.96
CA MET A 1 -13.94 -0.74 -2.30
C MET A 1 -12.44 -0.83 -2.29
N PHE A 2 -11.75 0.02 -3.06
CA PHE A 2 -10.33 0.27 -2.78
C PHE A 2 -10.31 1.08 -1.49
N TYR A 3 -9.67 0.56 -0.45
CA TYR A 3 -9.55 1.17 0.88
C TYR A 3 -8.19 0.83 1.43
N VAL A 4 -7.51 1.78 2.04
CA VAL A 4 -6.25 1.55 2.73
C VAL A 4 -6.09 2.53 3.88
N ALA A 5 -5.79 2.01 5.06
CA ALA A 5 -5.56 2.79 6.26
C ALA A 5 -4.45 2.16 7.11
N ILE A 6 -3.84 3.01 7.93
CA ILE A 6 -2.91 2.59 8.98
C ILE A 6 -3.60 2.79 10.32
N ILE A 7 -3.66 1.73 11.13
CA ILE A 7 -4.30 1.70 12.44
C ILE A 7 -3.21 1.55 13.50
N VAL A 8 -3.23 2.47 14.47
CA VAL A 8 -2.46 2.35 15.71
C VAL A 8 -3.48 2.53 16.85
N ASP A 9 -3.47 3.66 17.56
CA ASP A 9 -4.55 4.04 18.50
C ASP A 9 -5.75 4.67 17.78
N ARG A 10 -5.51 5.22 16.59
CA ARG A 10 -6.50 5.82 15.71
C ARG A 10 -6.23 5.43 14.26
N GLU A 11 -7.24 5.60 13.42
CA GLU A 11 -7.14 5.36 11.99
C GLU A 11 -6.52 6.56 11.26
N HIS A 12 -5.50 6.28 10.44
CA HIS A 12 -4.96 7.20 9.44
C HIS A 12 -5.39 6.71 8.05
N ASP A 13 -6.52 7.25 7.57
CA ASP A 13 -7.06 6.94 6.24
C ASP A 13 -6.20 7.55 5.13
N LEU A 14 -5.52 6.68 4.37
CA LEU A 14 -4.61 7.10 3.29
C LEU A 14 -5.36 7.57 2.04
N LEU A 15 -6.63 7.23 1.89
CA LEU A 15 -7.43 7.66 0.75
C LEU A 15 -7.81 9.14 0.79
N LYS A 16 -7.53 9.84 1.89
CA LYS A 16 -7.58 11.31 1.95
C LYS A 16 -6.64 12.00 0.95
N ALA A 17 -5.69 11.26 0.37
CA ALA A 17 -4.86 11.75 -0.74
C ALA A 17 -5.63 11.86 -2.08
N ILE A 18 -6.81 11.23 -2.20
CA ILE A 18 -7.65 11.31 -3.40
C ILE A 18 -8.51 12.57 -3.34
N ASN A 19 -8.34 13.46 -4.31
CA ASN A 19 -9.21 14.61 -4.49
C ASN A 19 -10.50 14.21 -5.22
N VAL A 20 -11.63 14.78 -4.78
CA VAL A 20 -12.92 14.68 -5.48
C VAL A 20 -13.44 16.11 -5.71
N PRO A 21 -13.69 16.53 -6.97
CA PRO A 21 -13.63 15.76 -8.22
C PRO A 21 -12.20 15.28 -8.55
N PHE A 22 -12.10 14.17 -9.31
CA PHE A 22 -10.81 13.58 -9.67
C PHE A 22 -10.02 14.50 -10.62
N ASP A 23 -8.71 14.57 -10.41
CA ASP A 23 -7.80 15.36 -11.24
C ASP A 23 -7.79 14.86 -12.71
N ASP A 24 -7.85 13.54 -12.90
CA ASP A 24 -8.02 12.91 -14.21
C ASP A 24 -9.14 11.84 -14.20
N PRO A 25 -10.34 12.16 -14.71
CA PRO A 25 -11.47 11.24 -14.75
C PRO A 25 -11.29 10.07 -15.74
N LYS A 26 -10.24 10.07 -16.57
CA LYS A 26 -9.93 8.94 -17.47
C LYS A 26 -9.21 7.81 -16.75
N THR A 27 -8.40 8.15 -15.75
CA THR A 27 -7.60 7.19 -14.99
C THR A 27 -8.16 6.94 -13.59
N MET A 28 -9.12 7.76 -13.14
CA MET A 28 -9.81 7.60 -11.86
C MET A 28 -11.32 7.79 -11.98
N TYR A 29 -12.07 6.90 -11.33
CA TYR A 29 -13.53 6.97 -11.35
C TYR A 29 -14.14 6.24 -10.14
N PHE A 30 -15.42 6.51 -9.86
CA PHE A 30 -16.17 5.73 -8.89
C PHE A 30 -16.59 4.38 -9.47
N ASP A 31 -16.34 3.31 -8.74
CA ASP A 31 -16.70 1.94 -9.10
C ASP A 31 -17.49 1.26 -7.98
N GLN A 32 -18.04 0.07 -8.26
CA GLN A 32 -18.74 -0.74 -7.27
C GLN A 32 -17.78 -1.59 -6.46
N GLY A 33 -17.91 -1.48 -5.15
CA GLY A 33 -17.12 -2.20 -4.17
C GLY A 33 -17.75 -3.49 -3.66
N LEU A 34 -17.20 -3.99 -2.55
CA LEU A 34 -17.82 -5.08 -1.79
C LEU A 34 -19.20 -4.60 -1.34
N ASP A 35 -20.19 -5.50 -1.43
CA ASP A 35 -21.55 -5.29 -0.93
C ASP A 35 -22.25 -4.03 -1.49
N GLY A 36 -21.82 -3.56 -2.66
CA GLY A 36 -22.41 -2.40 -3.34
C GLY A 36 -21.94 -1.03 -2.83
N PHE A 37 -21.02 -0.98 -1.85
CA PHE A 37 -20.42 0.27 -1.39
C PHE A 37 -19.53 0.91 -2.46
N PRO A 38 -19.39 2.24 -2.51
CA PRO A 38 -18.52 2.90 -3.46
C PRO A 38 -17.06 2.44 -3.32
N ALA A 39 -16.36 2.40 -4.46
CA ALA A 39 -14.95 2.11 -4.58
C ALA A 39 -14.30 3.14 -5.51
N PHE A 40 -12.98 3.28 -5.41
CA PHE A 40 -12.20 3.95 -6.46
C PHE A 40 -11.70 2.93 -7.46
N GLY A 41 -12.00 3.15 -8.74
CA GLY A 41 -11.29 2.55 -9.86
C GLY A 41 -10.05 3.39 -10.13
N ILE A 42 -8.88 2.77 -10.05
CA ILE A 42 -7.57 3.39 -10.31
C ILE A 42 -6.92 2.60 -11.45
N MET A 43 -6.60 3.29 -12.54
CA MET A 43 -5.91 2.72 -13.70
C MET A 43 -4.41 3.04 -13.65
N PRO A 44 -3.56 2.20 -14.29
CA PRO A 44 -2.17 2.56 -14.50
C PRO A 44 -2.02 3.92 -15.19
N GLY A 45 -1.23 4.81 -14.57
CA GLY A 45 -1.03 6.18 -15.05
C GLY A 45 -1.75 7.26 -14.22
N SER A 46 -2.61 6.86 -13.27
CA SER A 46 -3.15 7.79 -12.26
C SER A 46 -2.01 8.39 -11.40
N ASP A 47 -2.04 9.69 -11.13
CA ASP A 47 -1.04 10.37 -10.29
C ASP A 47 -1.63 10.83 -8.94
N ILE A 48 -2.00 9.86 -8.09
CA ILE A 48 -2.54 10.15 -6.75
C ILE A 48 -1.39 10.29 -5.76
N LYS A 49 -1.18 11.51 -5.27
CA LYS A 49 -0.13 11.80 -4.28
C LYS A 49 -0.47 12.96 -3.36
N SER A 50 0.15 12.97 -2.19
CA SER A 50 0.07 14.08 -1.23
C SER A 50 1.31 14.14 -0.35
N PRO A 51 1.63 15.29 0.27
CA PRO A 51 2.63 15.33 1.34
C PRO A 51 2.23 14.37 2.48
N TYR A 52 3.12 13.45 2.87
CA TYR A 52 2.78 12.40 3.85
C TYR A 52 2.22 12.98 5.16
N ARG A 53 2.72 14.14 5.58
CA ARG A 53 2.38 14.86 6.82
C ARG A 53 0.91 15.26 6.95
N LEU A 54 0.15 15.24 5.87
CA LEU A 54 -1.30 15.49 5.91
C LEU A 54 -2.07 14.31 6.51
N THR A 55 -1.48 13.11 6.50
CA THR A 55 -2.13 11.88 6.94
C THR A 55 -1.32 11.15 8.01
N LEU A 56 0.00 11.15 7.92
CA LEU A 56 0.90 10.40 8.79
C LEU A 56 1.79 11.33 9.63
N PRO A 57 2.19 10.91 10.84
CA PRO A 57 3.11 11.69 11.68
C PRO A 57 4.55 11.62 11.15
N GLU A 58 5.38 12.62 11.48
CA GLU A 58 6.83 12.64 11.15
C GLU A 58 7.57 11.45 11.78
N ARG A 59 7.27 11.16 13.05
CA ARG A 59 7.74 9.97 13.75
C ARG A 59 6.67 8.90 13.65
N PHE A 60 6.93 7.91 12.82
CA PHE A 60 6.02 6.82 12.55
C PHE A 60 6.17 5.71 13.59
N TYR A 61 5.03 5.15 13.98
CA TYR A 61 4.90 4.25 15.11
C TYR A 61 5.73 2.97 14.96
N PRO A 62 6.29 2.45 16.06
CA PRO A 62 7.02 1.18 16.03
C PRO A 62 6.11 -0.03 15.87
N GLU A 63 4.89 0.05 16.38
CA GLU A 63 3.87 -0.98 16.21
C GLU A 63 2.67 -0.36 15.53
N PHE A 64 2.14 -1.04 14.52
CA PHE A 64 1.04 -0.53 13.71
C PHE A 64 0.38 -1.67 12.96
N SER A 65 -0.81 -1.41 12.44
CA SER A 65 -1.47 -2.31 11.49
C SER A 65 -1.75 -1.58 10.20
N VAL A 66 -1.49 -2.23 9.06
CA VAL A 66 -1.95 -1.76 7.75
C VAL A 66 -3.15 -2.60 7.37
N VAL A 67 -4.26 -1.96 7.05
CA VAL A 67 -5.45 -2.64 6.54
C VAL A 67 -5.80 -2.09 5.17
N CYS A 68 -6.13 -2.98 4.24
CA CYS A 68 -6.64 -2.57 2.94
C CYS A 68 -7.62 -3.57 2.36
N THR A 69 -8.58 -3.06 1.60
CA THR A 69 -9.45 -3.86 0.73
C THR A 69 -9.13 -3.49 -0.71
N VAL A 70 -8.81 -4.47 -1.54
CA VAL A 70 -8.37 -4.23 -2.92
C VAL A 70 -8.80 -5.36 -3.84
N ALA A 71 -9.15 -5.04 -5.09
CA ALA A 71 -9.32 -6.01 -6.16
C ALA A 71 -8.28 -5.70 -7.23
N VAL A 72 -7.12 -6.37 -7.19
CA VAL A 72 -6.07 -6.21 -8.21
C VAL A 72 -6.58 -6.77 -9.54
N LYS A 73 -6.32 -6.09 -10.66
CA LYS A 73 -6.93 -6.43 -11.95
C LYS A 73 -5.92 -6.87 -12.99
N SER A 74 -4.65 -6.50 -12.88
CA SER A 74 -3.66 -6.93 -13.85
C SER A 74 -2.35 -7.39 -13.21
N ALA A 75 -1.65 -8.28 -13.91
CA ALA A 75 -0.24 -8.56 -13.65
C ALA A 75 0.61 -7.40 -14.20
N PRO A 76 1.73 -7.04 -13.54
CA PRO A 76 2.40 -7.79 -12.47
C PRO A 76 1.86 -7.50 -11.05
N GLY A 77 0.84 -6.67 -10.88
CA GLY A 77 0.46 -6.09 -9.59
C GLY A 77 1.01 -4.66 -9.45
N GLY A 78 1.25 -4.20 -8.23
CA GLY A 78 1.74 -2.84 -7.98
C GLY A 78 1.74 -2.45 -6.50
N PHE A 79 2.05 -1.19 -6.25
CA PHE A 79 1.96 -0.61 -4.91
C PHE A 79 0.52 -0.23 -4.59
N ILE A 80 0.02 -0.67 -3.43
CA ILE A 80 -1.23 -0.16 -2.86
C ILE A 80 -1.00 1.27 -2.39
N PHE A 81 0.10 1.49 -1.67
CA PHE A 81 0.61 2.82 -1.34
C PHE A 81 2.13 2.77 -1.13
N ALA A 82 2.77 3.91 -1.24
CA ALA A 82 4.19 4.08 -0.91
C ALA A 82 4.45 5.52 -0.41
N VAL A 83 5.16 5.65 0.69
CA VAL A 83 5.79 6.90 1.13
C VAL A 83 7.22 6.89 0.63
N LEU A 84 7.54 7.79 -0.28
CA LEU A 84 8.88 7.93 -0.85
C LEU A 84 9.66 9.04 -0.16
N ASN A 85 10.99 8.88 -0.13
CA ASN A 85 11.90 9.97 0.19
C ASN A 85 11.79 11.12 -0.84
N PRO A 86 12.34 12.31 -0.55
CA PRO A 86 12.20 13.48 -1.44
C PRO A 86 12.81 13.31 -2.84
N SER A 87 13.76 12.39 -2.98
CA SER A 87 14.36 12.05 -4.28
C SER A 87 13.56 10.99 -5.06
N GLU A 88 12.47 10.47 -4.48
CA GLU A 88 11.59 9.46 -5.07
C GLU A 88 12.29 8.13 -5.43
N THR A 89 13.45 7.85 -4.81
CA THR A 89 14.30 6.68 -5.08
C THR A 89 14.16 5.57 -4.06
N THR A 90 13.56 5.84 -2.91
CA THR A 90 13.49 4.89 -1.78
C THR A 90 12.11 4.91 -1.14
N VAL A 91 11.50 3.73 -1.01
CA VAL A 91 10.24 3.53 -0.29
C VAL A 91 10.55 3.46 1.20
N GLN A 92 10.16 4.48 1.95
CA GLN A 92 10.28 4.54 3.41
C GLN A 92 9.25 3.65 4.10
N LEU A 93 8.01 3.68 3.62
CA LEU A 93 6.93 2.81 4.09
C LEU A 93 6.04 2.48 2.90
N GLY A 94 5.62 1.23 2.72
CA GLY A 94 4.72 0.91 1.62
C GLY A 94 4.19 -0.51 1.67
N LEU A 95 3.10 -0.75 0.96
CA LEU A 95 2.53 -2.08 0.79
C LEU A 95 2.45 -2.37 -0.72
N GLN A 96 3.12 -3.44 -1.13
CA GLN A 96 3.14 -3.89 -2.52
C GLN A 96 2.48 -5.26 -2.65
N VAL A 97 1.76 -5.46 -3.75
CA VAL A 97 1.23 -6.75 -4.16
C VAL A 97 1.79 -7.11 -5.52
N ASN A 98 2.33 -8.32 -5.66
CA ASN A 98 2.85 -8.83 -6.92
C ASN A 98 2.16 -10.15 -7.26
N ILE A 99 1.64 -10.26 -8.48
CA ILE A 99 1.02 -11.48 -8.98
C ILE A 99 2.15 -12.43 -9.41
N LEU A 100 2.28 -13.57 -8.72
CA LEU A 100 3.33 -14.55 -9.00
C LEU A 100 2.93 -15.47 -10.15
N ASP A 101 1.66 -15.87 -10.17
CA ASP A 101 1.05 -16.71 -11.20
C ASP A 101 -0.48 -16.55 -11.16
N GLN A 102 -1.21 -17.47 -11.79
CA GLN A 102 -2.67 -17.42 -11.89
C GLN A 102 -3.41 -17.51 -10.54
N ASN A 103 -2.80 -18.06 -9.50
CA ASN A 103 -3.47 -18.33 -8.23
C ASN A 103 -2.69 -17.88 -6.98
N ARG A 104 -1.52 -17.28 -7.13
CA ARG A 104 -0.70 -16.77 -6.02
C ARG A 104 -0.33 -15.32 -6.19
N MET A 105 -0.39 -14.61 -5.08
CA MET A 105 0.06 -13.23 -4.94
C MET A 105 1.04 -13.13 -3.77
N ASN A 106 2.12 -12.39 -3.97
CA ASN A 106 3.03 -11.99 -2.91
C ASN A 106 2.62 -10.61 -2.37
N ILE A 107 2.58 -10.47 -1.05
CA ILE A 107 2.31 -9.22 -0.35
C ILE A 107 3.58 -8.83 0.40
N SER A 108 4.17 -7.69 0.04
CA SER A 108 5.44 -7.21 0.62
C SER A 108 5.23 -5.91 1.38
N LEU A 109 5.64 -5.89 2.65
CA LEU A 109 5.66 -4.69 3.48
C LEU A 109 7.05 -4.06 3.44
N PHE A 110 7.12 -2.84 2.92
CA PHE A 110 8.32 -2.01 2.89
C PHE A 110 8.41 -1.16 4.14
N TYR A 111 9.60 -1.09 4.73
CA TYR A 111 9.92 -0.23 5.86
C TYR A 111 11.42 0.06 5.84
N THR A 112 11.80 1.29 5.51
CA THR A 112 13.18 1.69 5.25
C THR A 112 13.53 2.96 6.01
N ASP A 113 14.47 2.86 6.94
CA ASP A 113 15.14 4.02 7.51
C ASP A 113 16.18 4.55 6.52
N VAL A 114 15.85 5.66 5.86
CA VAL A 114 16.69 6.29 4.83
C VAL A 114 18.00 6.87 5.37
N ALA A 115 18.12 7.05 6.69
CA ALA A 115 19.40 7.42 7.31
C ALA A 115 20.37 6.23 7.40
N LYS A 116 19.85 4.99 7.31
CA LYS A 116 20.63 3.75 7.43
C LYS A 116 20.78 3.00 6.11
N SER A 117 19.82 3.11 5.20
CA SER A 117 19.84 2.44 3.91
C SER A 117 19.30 3.33 2.80
N ALA A 118 20.07 3.43 1.70
CA ALA A 118 19.60 4.08 0.47
C ALA A 118 18.66 3.17 -0.34
N ALA A 119 18.74 1.85 -0.15
CA ALA A 119 17.91 0.89 -0.88
C ALA A 119 16.65 0.53 -0.07
N SER A 120 15.50 0.50 -0.74
CA SER A 120 14.22 0.10 -0.15
C SER A 120 14.31 -1.30 0.46
N GLN A 121 13.85 -1.46 1.70
CA GLN A 121 13.88 -2.71 2.46
C GLN A 121 12.48 -3.28 2.61
N VAL A 122 12.35 -4.59 2.34
CA VAL A 122 11.14 -5.37 2.66
C VAL A 122 11.37 -6.04 4.00
N ILE A 123 10.51 -5.74 4.98
CA ILE A 123 10.64 -6.28 6.34
C ILE A 123 9.82 -7.54 6.54
N ALA A 124 8.80 -7.76 5.70
CA ALA A 124 7.99 -8.96 5.69
C ALA A 124 7.38 -9.20 4.29
N SER A 125 7.26 -10.46 3.90
CA SER A 125 6.71 -10.89 2.61
C SER A 125 5.90 -12.16 2.82
N PHE A 126 4.73 -12.24 2.21
CA PHE A 126 3.80 -13.34 2.41
C PHE A 126 3.18 -13.78 1.08
N VAL A 127 3.10 -15.08 0.85
CA VAL A 127 2.46 -15.63 -0.35
C VAL A 127 1.09 -16.19 0.02
N VAL A 128 0.05 -15.69 -0.65
CA VAL A 128 -1.33 -16.09 -0.40
C VAL A 128 -2.02 -16.61 -1.67
N PRO A 129 -3.02 -17.49 -1.53
CA PRO A 129 -3.91 -17.80 -2.63
C PRO A 129 -4.69 -16.54 -3.04
N TYR A 130 -4.77 -16.30 -4.34
CA TYR A 130 -5.35 -15.10 -4.92
C TYR A 130 -6.17 -15.41 -6.17
N SER A 131 -7.11 -14.53 -6.53
CA SER A 131 -7.87 -14.60 -7.77
C SER A 131 -8.03 -13.21 -8.35
N ILE A 132 -7.57 -13.04 -9.60
CA ILE A 132 -7.61 -11.76 -10.31
C ILE A 132 -9.02 -11.17 -10.30
N GLY A 133 -9.08 -9.89 -9.99
CA GLY A 133 -10.30 -9.09 -10.00
C GLY A 133 -11.30 -9.38 -8.88
N ARG A 134 -11.00 -10.30 -7.96
CA ARG A 134 -11.76 -10.49 -6.72
C ARG A 134 -11.21 -9.59 -5.63
N PHE A 135 -12.12 -9.07 -4.80
CA PHE A 135 -11.73 -8.30 -3.62
C PHE A 135 -11.04 -9.21 -2.60
N ALA A 136 -9.91 -8.73 -2.09
CA ALA A 136 -9.20 -9.30 -0.96
C ALA A 136 -9.15 -8.27 0.18
N LYS A 137 -9.32 -8.74 1.42
CA LYS A 137 -9.06 -7.96 2.63
C LYS A 137 -7.68 -8.36 3.15
N ILE A 138 -6.75 -7.43 3.18
CA ILE A 138 -5.38 -7.64 3.66
C ILE A 138 -5.24 -6.83 4.95
N GLY A 139 -4.76 -7.46 6.01
CA GLY A 139 -4.36 -6.82 7.25
C GLY A 139 -2.95 -7.28 7.62
N ILE A 140 -2.03 -6.38 7.88
CA ILE A 140 -0.70 -6.72 8.39
C ILE A 140 -0.54 -6.04 9.73
N GLN A 141 -0.42 -6.81 10.80
CA GLN A 141 -0.09 -6.32 12.13
C GLN A 141 1.41 -6.40 12.34
N VAL A 142 2.03 -5.31 12.73
CA VAL A 142 3.46 -5.20 13.01
C VAL A 142 3.67 -4.91 14.49
N THR A 143 4.42 -5.77 15.16
CA THR A 143 4.92 -5.59 16.53
C THR A 143 6.40 -5.22 16.50
N ALA A 144 7.06 -5.13 17.66
CA ALA A 144 8.51 -4.93 17.76
C ALA A 144 9.33 -5.78 16.76
N ASP A 145 9.10 -7.10 16.75
CA ASP A 145 9.95 -8.08 16.05
C ASP A 145 9.22 -8.89 14.97
N GLU A 146 7.89 -8.81 14.88
CA GLU A 146 7.09 -9.67 14.02
C GLU A 146 6.12 -8.89 13.14
N ALA A 147 5.82 -9.46 11.98
CA ALA A 147 4.71 -9.06 11.13
C ALA A 147 3.77 -10.25 10.95
N THR A 148 2.49 -10.06 11.25
CA THR A 148 1.44 -11.08 11.08
C THR A 148 0.49 -10.67 9.98
N LEU A 149 0.35 -11.51 8.95
CA LEU A 149 -0.64 -11.35 7.90
C LEU A 149 -1.99 -11.95 8.31
N TYR A 150 -3.02 -11.14 8.15
CA TYR A 150 -4.42 -11.52 8.11
C TYR A 150 -4.94 -11.35 6.68
N PHE A 151 -5.48 -12.40 6.09
CA PHE A 151 -6.03 -12.38 4.74
C PHE A 151 -7.48 -12.86 4.77
N ASN A 152 -8.40 -12.06 4.21
CA ASN A 152 -9.85 -12.30 4.28
C ASN A 152 -10.34 -12.62 5.71
N CYS A 153 -9.87 -11.83 6.67
CA CYS A 153 -10.18 -11.94 8.09
C CYS A 153 -9.66 -13.22 8.79
N GLN A 154 -8.73 -13.95 8.19
CA GLN A 154 -8.08 -15.12 8.80
C GLN A 154 -6.59 -14.84 9.01
N LYS A 155 -6.04 -15.22 10.18
CA LYS A 155 -4.59 -15.21 10.41
C LYS A 155 -3.93 -16.27 9.52
N ILE A 156 -2.99 -15.85 8.67
CA ILE A 156 -2.32 -16.73 7.71
C ILE A 156 -0.93 -17.12 8.20
N GLU A 157 -0.07 -16.14 8.43
CA GLU A 157 1.35 -16.36 8.71
C GLU A 157 1.89 -15.23 9.59
N THR A 158 2.87 -15.56 10.43
CA THR A 158 3.67 -14.60 11.21
C THR A 158 5.14 -14.76 10.79
N ALA A 159 5.78 -13.68 10.40
CA ALA A 159 7.18 -13.64 9.99
C ALA A 159 7.97 -12.67 10.86
N ASN A 160 9.27 -12.93 11.05
CA ASN A 160 10.17 -11.99 11.72
C ASN A 160 10.32 -10.71 10.88
N ALA A 161 9.97 -9.57 11.47
CA ALA A 161 10.07 -8.25 10.88
C ALA A 161 11.49 -7.69 11.04
N LYS A 162 12.38 -7.97 10.07
CA LYS A 162 13.76 -7.50 10.13
C LYS A 162 13.86 -6.03 9.76
N ARG A 163 13.97 -5.15 10.76
CA ARG A 163 14.13 -3.70 10.57
C ARG A 163 15.31 -3.15 11.36
N HIS A 164 15.93 -2.09 10.83
CA HIS A 164 17.10 -1.45 11.47
C HIS A 164 16.73 -0.49 12.60
N THR A 165 15.51 0.03 12.59
CA THR A 165 15.00 1.02 13.55
C THR A 165 13.55 0.68 13.83
N GLU A 166 13.13 0.78 15.08
CA GLU A 166 11.74 0.56 15.48
C GLU A 166 10.85 1.75 15.12
N GLU A 167 11.30 2.99 15.35
CA GLU A 167 10.58 4.22 14.99
C GLU A 167 11.14 4.81 13.69
N LEU A 168 10.32 4.87 12.65
CA LEU A 168 10.72 5.42 11.34
C LEU A 168 10.49 6.92 11.34
N ARG A 169 11.50 7.69 10.94
CA ARG A 169 11.35 9.13 10.72
C ARG A 169 11.27 9.41 9.22
N PHE A 170 10.14 9.98 8.81
CA PHE A 170 9.98 10.44 7.44
C PHE A 170 10.76 11.73 7.22
N ASP A 171 11.25 11.94 6.00
CA ASP A 171 11.81 13.24 5.63
C ASP A 171 10.67 14.26 5.53
N PRO A 172 10.83 15.53 5.97
CA PRO A 172 9.78 16.54 5.87
C PRO A 172 9.21 16.75 4.45
N ALA A 173 9.98 16.44 3.41
CA ALA A 173 9.58 16.55 2.01
C ALA A 173 9.17 15.20 1.38
N SER A 174 8.95 14.15 2.17
CA SER A 174 8.46 12.87 1.68
C SER A 174 7.04 12.96 1.11
N THR A 175 6.75 12.10 0.15
CA THR A 175 5.48 12.09 -0.58
C THR A 175 4.79 10.74 -0.43
N LEU A 176 3.52 10.76 -0.04
CA LEU A 176 2.64 9.60 -0.06
C LEU A 176 2.03 9.45 -1.46
N TYR A 177 2.18 8.27 -2.06
CA TYR A 177 1.55 7.85 -3.30
C TYR A 177 0.53 6.75 -3.04
N ILE A 178 -0.55 6.75 -3.81
CA ILE A 178 -1.57 5.69 -3.82
C ILE A 178 -1.60 5.04 -5.20
N GLY A 179 -1.63 3.71 -5.26
CA GLY A 179 -1.68 2.97 -6.51
C GLY A 179 -0.37 2.98 -7.33
N GLN A 180 0.72 3.53 -6.81
CA GLN A 180 2.06 3.52 -7.43
C GLN A 180 3.13 3.93 -6.40
N ALA A 181 4.40 3.88 -6.79
CA ALA A 181 5.54 4.39 -6.03
C ALA A 181 6.32 5.46 -6.83
N GLY A 182 5.61 6.42 -7.44
CA GLY A 182 6.23 7.54 -8.15
C GLY A 182 6.94 7.15 -9.47
N PRO A 183 7.49 8.14 -10.19
CA PRO A 183 8.00 7.96 -11.55
C PRO A 183 9.27 7.10 -11.65
N ILE A 184 10.07 7.04 -10.58
CA ILE A 184 11.33 6.27 -10.55
C ILE A 184 11.07 4.82 -10.12
N MET A 185 10.44 4.58 -8.97
CA MET A 185 10.17 3.22 -8.48
C MET A 185 9.03 2.53 -9.24
N LYS A 186 8.09 3.29 -9.82
CA LYS A 186 6.95 2.80 -10.62
C LYS A 186 6.03 1.85 -9.83
N GLY A 187 5.64 0.72 -10.41
CA GLY A 187 4.74 -0.26 -9.80
C GLY A 187 3.28 0.18 -9.80
N ASN A 188 2.81 0.68 -10.94
CA ASN A 188 1.45 1.14 -11.15
C ASN A 188 0.45 -0.01 -10.94
N LEU A 189 -0.45 0.18 -9.98
CA LEU A 189 -1.49 -0.77 -9.64
C LEU A 189 -2.72 -0.51 -10.51
N ASP A 190 -3.30 -1.59 -11.01
CA ASP A 190 -4.60 -1.56 -11.68
C ASP A 190 -5.66 -2.20 -10.78
N VAL A 191 -6.67 -1.42 -10.43
CA VAL A 191 -7.86 -1.87 -9.70
C VAL A 191 -9.14 -1.47 -10.45
N SER A 192 -9.01 -1.17 -11.75
CA SER A 192 -10.10 -0.71 -12.59
C SER A 192 -10.99 -1.86 -13.10
N ARG A 193 -12.26 -1.55 -13.35
CA ARG A 193 -13.26 -2.46 -13.91
C ARG A 193 -12.97 -2.92 -15.34
N HIS A 194 -12.23 -2.12 -16.12
CA HIS A 194 -12.07 -2.35 -17.55
C HIS A 194 -10.80 -3.16 -17.82
N PHE A 195 -10.98 -4.45 -18.06
CA PHE A 195 -9.97 -5.26 -18.76
C PHE A 195 -10.06 -4.93 -20.25
N PHE A 196 -8.95 -4.55 -20.86
CA PHE A 196 -8.86 -4.48 -22.33
C PHE A 196 -8.83 -5.90 -22.93
#